data_AF-A0A061NL31-F1
#
_entry.id   AF-A0A061NL31-F1
#
_cell.length_a   1.000
_cell.length_b   1.000
_cell.length_c   1.000
_cell.angle_alpha   90.00
_cell.angle_beta   90.00
_cell.angle_gamma   90.00
#
_symmetry.space_group_name_H-M   'P 1'
#
loop_
_entity.id
_entity.type
_entity.pdbx_description
1 polymer ?
#
loop_
_entity_poly.entity_id
_entity_poly.type
_entity_poly.pdbx_seq_one_letter_code
_entity_poly.pdbx_strand_id
1 'polypeptide(L)' 'MERIKQLYDSAKLSGAEEAHIEFGEIFGDKDATAVISVYIDQNPSNKVLDELYEWAEETDNREVIYKIHELL' A
#
# COMPACT_ATOMS: atom_id res chain seq x y z
N MET A 1 7.07 -8.45 14.66
CA MET A 1 6.66 -9.67 13.91
C MET A 1 5.35 -10.26 14.42
N GLU A 2 5.16 -10.46 15.73
CA GLU A 2 3.95 -11.11 16.27
C GLU A 2 2.62 -10.40 15.91
N ARG A 3 2.55 -9.07 16.02
CA ARG A 3 1.35 -8.31 15.63
C ARG A 3 1.01 -8.40 14.14
N ILE A 4 2.02 -8.45 13.27
CA ILE A 4 1.84 -8.62 11.82
C ILE A 4 1.26 -10.01 11.54
N LYS A 5 1.76 -11.03 12.24
CA LYS A 5 1.21 -12.39 12.16
C LYS A 5 -0.26 -12.44 12.61
N GLN A 6 -0.60 -11.78 13.72
CA GLN A 6 -1.98 -11.71 14.20
C GLN A 6 -2.92 -11.03 13.20
N LEU A 7 -2.48 -9.93 12.58
CA LEU A 7 -3.22 -9.24 11.53
C LEU A 7 -3.45 -10.15 10.32
N TYR A 8 -2.40 -10.84 9.85
CA TYR A 8 -2.47 -11.83 8.78
C TYR A 8 -3.44 -12.98 9.10
N ASP A 9 -3.30 -13.61 10.28
CA ASP A 9 -4.15 -14.73 10.68
C ASP A 9 -5.62 -14.30 10.77
N SER A 10 -5.88 -13.09 11.28
CA SER A 10 -7.25 -12.53 11.38
C SER A 10 -7.87 -12.27 10.00
N ALA A 11 -7.08 -11.73 9.07
CA ALA A 11 -7.50 -11.52 7.69
C ALA A 11 -7.83 -12.86 7.00
N LYS A 12 -6.93 -13.86 7.09
CA LYS A 12 -7.14 -15.20 6.54
C LYS A 12 -8.36 -15.89 7.13
N LEU A 13 -8.57 -15.82 8.45
CA LEU A 13 -9.72 -16.43 9.13
C LEU A 13 -11.06 -15.81 8.71
N SER A 14 -11.06 -14.52 8.43
CA SER A 14 -12.26 -13.77 8.02
C SER A 14 -12.55 -13.88 6.53
N GLY A 15 -11.66 -14.49 5.75
CA GLY A 15 -11.73 -14.49 4.28
C GLY A 15 -11.49 -13.11 3.66
N ALA A 16 -10.85 -12.19 4.40
CA ALA A 16 -10.50 -10.88 3.89
C ALA A 16 -9.28 -10.96 2.98
N GLU A 17 -9.29 -10.19 1.90
CA GLU A 17 -8.19 -10.10 0.94
C GLU A 17 -7.07 -9.14 1.41
N GLU A 18 -7.38 -8.29 2.39
CA GLU A 18 -6.43 -7.38 3.02
C GLU A 18 -6.82 -7.07 4.46
N ALA A 19 -5.85 -6.60 5.24
CA ALA A 19 -6.07 -5.99 6.54
C ALA A 19 -4.97 -4.98 6.85
N HIS A 20 -5.30 -3.92 7.61
CA HIS A 20 -4.34 -2.91 8.03
C HIS A 20 -4.48 -2.57 9.52
N ILE A 21 -3.40 -2.02 10.08
CA ILE A 21 -3.38 -1.43 11.42
C ILE A 21 -2.67 -0.09 11.36
N GLU A 22 -3.21 0.89 12.08
CA GLU A 22 -2.70 2.25 12.13
C GLU A 22 -2.15 2.57 13.52
N PHE A 23 -1.04 3.29 13.55
CA PHE A 23 -0.44 3.85 14.74
C PHE A 23 -0.27 5.35 14.51
N GLY A 24 -1.06 6.17 15.21
CA GLY A 24 -0.88 7.61 15.24
C GLY A 24 0.20 8.03 16.24
N GLU A 25 0.61 9.29 16.16
CA GLU A 25 1.57 9.94 17.06
C GLU A 25 2.90 9.18 17.20
N ILE A 26 3.36 8.55 16.11
CA ILE A 26 4.56 7.70 16.16
C ILE A 26 5.80 8.52 16.47
N PHE A 27 6.70 7.96 17.28
CA PHE A 27 7.93 8.63 17.71
C PHE A 27 7.71 9.99 18.42
N GLY A 28 6.50 10.26 18.90
CA GLY A 28 6.14 11.50 19.58
C GLY A 28 5.78 12.65 18.63
N ASP A 29 5.71 12.42 17.32
CA ASP A 29 5.26 13.39 16.33
C ASP A 29 3.74 13.24 16.12
N LYS A 30 2.97 14.25 16.52
CA LYS A 30 1.50 14.23 16.48
C LYS A 30 0.91 14.18 15.08
N ASP A 31 1.68 14.58 14.08
CA ASP A 31 1.24 14.60 12.69
C ASP A 31 1.69 13.33 11.95
N ALA A 32 2.49 12.46 12.59
CA ALA A 32 2.99 11.24 11.99
C ALA A 32 2.09 10.04 12.29
N THR A 33 1.75 9.29 11.25
CA THR A 33 1.00 8.02 11.34
C THR A 33 1.76 6.91 10.60
N ALA A 34 1.93 5.76 11.24
CA ALA A 34 2.41 4.55 10.59
C ALA A 34 1.22 3.63 10.29
N VAL A 35 1.18 3.12 9.06
CA VAL A 35 0.19 2.11 8.64
C VAL A 35 0.95 0.84 8.29
N ILE A 36 0.48 -0.30 8.80
CA ILE A 36 0.96 -1.62 8.40
C ILE A 36 -0.19 -2.35 7.72
N SER A 37 -0.02 -2.67 6.45
CA SER A 37 -1.00 -3.41 5.64
C SER A 37 -0.46 -4.80 5.28
N VAL A 38 -1.36 -5.80 5.30
CA VAL A 38 -1.11 -7.16 4.84
C VAL A 38 -2.10 -7.44 3.72
N TYR A 39 -1.57 -7.82 2.57
CA TYR A 39 -2.33 -8.19 1.38
C TYR A 39 -2.23 -9.70 1.16
N ILE A 40 -3.35 -10.31 0.85
CA ILE A 40 -3.49 -11.75 0.65
C ILE A 40 -3.96 -11.97 -0.78
N ASP A 41 -3.10 -12.56 -1.59
CA ASP A 41 -3.41 -12.90 -2.98
C ASP A 41 -3.81 -11.67 -3.84
N GLN A 42 -3.44 -10.48 -3.40
CA GLN A 42 -3.63 -9.19 -4.09
C GLN A 42 -2.33 -8.40 -4.14
N ASN A 43 -2.15 -7.64 -5.22
CA ASN A 43 -1.10 -6.64 -5.31
C ASN A 43 -1.61 -5.33 -4.70
N PRO A 44 -0.88 -4.74 -3.74
CA PRO A 44 -1.27 -3.47 -3.16
C PRO A 44 -1.25 -2.36 -4.22
N SER A 45 -2.20 -1.44 -4.13
CA SER A 45 -2.44 -0.39 -5.13
C SER A 45 -1.20 0.44 -5.44
N ASN A 46 -0.37 0.74 -4.42
CA ASN A 46 0.88 1.47 -4.61
C ASN A 46 1.87 0.70 -5.49
N LYS A 47 1.99 -0.63 -5.35
CA LYS A 47 2.84 -1.43 -6.24
C LYS A 47 2.32 -1.47 -7.67
N VAL A 48 1.00 -1.52 -7.84
CA VAL A 48 0.39 -1.47 -9.18
C VAL A 48 0.67 -0.11 -9.85
N LEU A 49 0.61 0.98 -9.07
CA LEU A 49 0.96 2.32 -9.57
C LEU A 49 2.45 2.43 -9.91
N ASP A 50 3.33 1.88 -9.07
CA ASP A 50 4.78 1.84 -9.33
C ASP A 50 5.08 1.07 -10.63
N GLU A 51 4.51 -0.15 -10.79
CA GLU A 51 4.67 -0.94 -12.02
C GLU A 51 4.10 -0.24 -13.27
N LEU A 52 2.95 0.45 -13.13
CA LEU A 52 2.36 1.23 -14.22
C LEU A 52 3.24 2.43 -14.59
N TYR A 53 3.81 3.10 -13.60
CA TYR A 53 4.71 4.23 -13.81
C TYR A 53 6.01 3.78 -14.50
N GLU A 54 6.64 2.69 -14.03
CA GLU A 54 7.83 2.09 -14.64
C GLU A 54 7.57 1.75 -16.12
N TRP A 55 6.45 1.06 -16.41
CA TRP A 55 6.06 0.76 -17.79
C TRP A 55 5.87 2.01 -18.65
N ALA A 56 5.27 3.07 -18.09
CA ALA A 56 5.03 4.30 -18.82
C ALA A 56 6.34 5.03 -19.14
N GLU A 57 7.33 4.98 -18.26
CA GLU A 57 8.68 5.51 -18.53
C GLU A 57 9.41 4.71 -19.62
N GLU A 58 9.37 3.37 -19.55
CA GLU A 58 10.00 2.50 -20.55
C GLU A 58 9.41 2.67 -21.96
N THR A 59 8.14 3.09 -22.04
CA THR A 59 7.42 3.27 -23.31
C THR A 59 7.30 4.73 -23.76
N ASP A 60 7.90 5.69 -23.05
CA ASP A 60 7.73 7.16 -23.22
C ASP A 60 6.24 7.58 -23.31
N ASN A 61 5.38 6.93 -22.52
CA ASN A 61 3.95 7.20 -22.48
C ASN A 61 3.64 8.40 -21.57
N ARG A 62 3.94 9.59 -22.07
CA ARG A 62 3.82 10.86 -21.33
C ARG A 62 2.41 11.18 -20.84
N GLU A 63 1.37 10.72 -21.53
CA GLU A 63 0.00 10.93 -21.07
C GLU A 63 -0.26 10.21 -19.74
N VAL A 64 0.18 8.96 -19.63
CA VAL A 64 0.01 8.16 -18.41
C VAL A 64 0.85 8.71 -17.27
N ILE A 65 2.11 9.07 -17.54
CA ILE A 65 3.00 9.72 -16.55
C ILE A 65 2.34 11.00 -15.99
N TYR A 66 1.82 11.85 -16.87
CA TYR A 66 1.15 13.08 -16.45
C TYR A 66 -0.07 12.82 -15.57
N LYS A 67 -0.93 11.85 -15.94
CA LYS A 67 -2.11 11.51 -15.14
C LYS A 67 -1.77 10.92 -13.78
N ILE A 68 -0.70 10.12 -13.67
CA ILE A 68 -0.24 9.60 -12.39
C ILE A 68 0.21 10.76 -11.48
N HIS A 69 0.95 11.73 -12.01
CA HIS A 69 1.37 12.91 -11.25
C HIS A 69 0.22 13.82 -10.78
N GLU A 70 -0.92 13.87 -11.49
CA GLU A 70 -2.09 14.65 -11.02
C GLU A 70 -2.87 13.96 -9.90
N LEU A 71 -2.68 12.66 -9.69
CA LEU A 71 -3.39 11.87 -8.68
C LEU A 71 -2.63 11.73 -7.35
N LEU A 72 -1.33 12.03 -7.34
CA LEU A 72 -0.44 12.01 -6.17
C LEU A 72 -0.31 13.41 -5.56
#